data_AF-A0A1F8NVH2-F1
#
_entry.id   AF-A0A1F8NVH2-F1
#
_cell.length_a   1.000
_cell.length_b   1.000
_cell.length_c   1.000
_cell.angle_alpha   90.00
_cell.angle_beta   90.00
_cell.angle_gamma   90.00
#
_symmetry.space_group_name_H-M   'P 1'
#
loop_
_entity.id
_entity.type
_entity.pdbx_description
1 polymer ?
#
loop_
_entity_poly.entity_id
_entity_poly.type
_entity_poly.pdbx_seq_one_letter_code
_entity_poly.pdbx_strand_id
1 'polypeptide(L)'
;MDNFLVECIGCDVYAQLDDLGLCPECAKKLDRDLIRAGDWEYSVSTFSISPAEREVLRSKVIKKYGSKYELIIPKTKPKKRRSSRKKQR
;
A
#
# COMPACT_ATOMS: atom_id res chain seq x y z
N MET A 1 26.60 7.55 20.17
CA MET A 1 25.46 7.95 19.31
C MET A 1 24.38 6.94 19.59
N ASP A 2 23.47 7.28 20.50
CA ASP A 2 22.39 6.41 20.91
C ASP A 2 21.46 6.15 19.73
N ASN A 3 21.26 4.87 19.43
CA ASN A 3 20.43 4.42 18.34
C ASN A 3 18.98 4.42 18.84
N PHE A 4 18.31 5.58 18.76
CA PHE A 4 16.94 5.70 19.23
C PHE A 4 16.00 4.88 18.34
N LEU A 5 15.40 3.84 18.93
CA LEU A 5 14.33 3.07 18.30
C LEU A 5 13.00 3.77 18.55
N VAL A 6 12.18 3.86 17.50
CA VAL A 6 10.85 4.50 17.54
C VAL A 6 9.83 3.48 17.01
N GLU A 7 8.58 3.59 17.47
CA GLU A 7 7.50 2.69 17.09
C GLU A 7 7.05 2.94 15.64
N CYS A 8 7.06 1.88 14.82
CA CYS A 8 6.64 1.93 13.42
C CYS A 8 5.12 2.09 13.27
N ILE A 9 4.67 3.10 12.53
CA ILE A 9 3.23 3.38 12.35
C ILE A 9 2.46 2.29 11.57
N GLY A 10 3.18 1.40 10.87
CA GLY A 10 2.59 0.34 10.04
C GLY A 10 2.48 -1.02 10.73
N CYS A 11 3.16 -1.23 11.86
CA CYS A 11 3.18 -2.53 12.53
C CYS A 11 3.47 -2.49 14.04
N ASP A 12 3.57 -1.32 14.66
CA ASP A 12 3.74 -1.13 16.11
C ASP A 12 5.02 -1.79 16.69
N VAL A 13 6.06 -1.96 15.86
CA VAL A 13 7.36 -2.51 16.26
C VAL A 13 8.36 -1.38 16.42
N TYR A 14 9.11 -1.36 17.52
CA TYR A 14 10.23 -0.43 17.73
C TYR A 14 11.39 -0.78 16.80
N ALA A 15 11.74 0.15 15.91
CA ALA A 15 12.82 -0.01 14.95
C ALA A 15 13.48 1.35 14.63
N GLN A 16 14.55 1.33 13.84
CA GLN A 16 14.92 2.51 13.08
C GLN A 16 13.87 2.71 11.99
N LEU A 17 13.34 3.93 11.92
CA LEU A 17 12.30 4.30 10.98
C LEU A 17 12.87 5.20 9.89
N ASP A 18 12.25 5.16 8.72
CA ASP A 18 12.48 6.16 7.67
C ASP A 18 11.76 7.49 7.98
N ASP A 19 11.86 8.43 7.05
CA ASP A 19 11.24 9.76 7.14
C ASP A 19 9.70 9.71 7.19
N LEU A 20 9.10 8.57 6.83
CA LEU A 20 7.65 8.30 6.89
C LEU A 20 7.24 7.59 8.19
N GLY A 21 8.19 7.33 9.10
CA GLY A 21 7.92 6.60 10.35
C GLY A 21 7.71 5.10 10.13
N LEU A 22 8.22 4.54 9.04
CA LEU A 22 8.08 3.12 8.72
C LEU A 22 9.39 2.38 8.94
N CYS A 23 9.28 1.17 9.50
CA CYS A 23 10.38 0.22 9.50
C CYS A 23 10.63 -0.28 8.06
N PRO A 24 11.83 -0.84 7.76
CA PRO A 24 12.19 -1.27 6.41
C PRO A 24 11.19 -2.24 5.77
N GLU A 25 10.54 -3.08 6.56
CA GLU A 25 9.53 -4.03 6.06
C GLU A 25 8.21 -3.34 5.70
N CYS A 26 7.79 -2.34 6.49
CA CYS A 26 6.59 -1.56 6.18
C CYS A 26 6.82 -0.61 5.00
N ALA A 27 8.02 -0.02 4.88
CA ALA A 27 8.39 0.76 3.70
C ALA A 27 8.26 -0.07 2.40
N LYS A 28 8.72 -1.34 2.40
CA LYS A 28 8.54 -2.26 1.26
C LYS A 28 7.08 -2.62 0.98
N LYS A 29 6.23 -2.71 2.01
CA LYS A 29 4.78 -2.93 1.84
C LYS A 29 4.13 -1.72 1.20
N LEU A 30 4.48 -0.51 1.67
CA LEU A 30 3.96 0.74 1.15
C LEU A 30 4.34 0.91 -0.33
N ASP A 31 5.61 0.68 -0.67
CA ASP A 31 6.09 0.77 -2.06
C ASP A 31 5.31 -0.18 -3.00
N ARG A 32 5.07 -1.42 -2.55
CA ARG A 32 4.23 -2.38 -3.31
C ARG A 32 2.78 -1.90 -3.44
N ASP A 33 2.21 -1.27 -2.43
CA ASP A 33 0.85 -0.71 -2.50
C ASP A 33 0.76 0.47 -3.47
N LEU A 34 1.76 1.35 -3.50
CA LEU A 34 1.86 2.45 -4.44
C LEU A 34 1.98 1.93 -5.88
N ILE A 35 2.81 0.90 -6.10
CA ILE A 35 2.90 0.19 -7.39
C ILE A 35 1.54 -0.40 -7.79
N ARG A 36 0.84 -1.07 -6.86
CA ARG A 36 -0.50 -1.64 -7.12
C ARG A 36 -1.53 -0.55 -7.45
N ALA A 37 -1.45 0.61 -6.79
CA ALA A 37 -2.32 1.76 -7.03
C ALA A 37 -2.01 2.47 -8.36
N GLY A 38 -0.78 2.33 -8.85
CA GLY A 38 -0.27 3.09 -9.99
C GLY A 38 0.24 4.48 -9.61
N ASP A 39 0.52 4.71 -8.32
CA ASP A 39 1.05 5.97 -7.78
C ASP A 39 2.57 6.01 -7.93
N TRP A 40 3.02 6.06 -9.18
CA TRP A 40 4.44 5.92 -9.56
C TRP A 40 5.37 7.01 -9.02
N GLU A 41 4.83 8.20 -8.78
CA GLU A 41 5.61 9.36 -8.31
C GLU A 41 6.03 9.20 -6.85
N TYR A 42 5.34 8.34 -6.09
CA TYR A 42 5.59 8.12 -4.67
C TYR A 42 6.30 6.80 -4.38
N SER A 43 6.46 5.91 -5.37
CA SER A 43 7.16 4.63 -5.20
C SER A 43 8.65 4.78 -5.54
N VAL A 44 9.50 4.34 -4.61
CA VAL A 44 10.95 4.36 -4.75
C VAL A 44 11.38 3.42 -5.88
N SER A 45 10.71 2.25 -6.00
CA SER A 45 11.03 1.25 -7.03
C SER A 45 10.71 1.72 -8.45
N THR A 46 9.87 2.75 -8.61
CA THR A 46 9.43 3.26 -9.92
C THR A 46 10.15 4.54 -10.36
N PHE A 47 10.98 5.12 -9.49
CA PHE A 47 11.66 6.39 -9.73
C PHE A 47 12.53 6.38 -11.00
N SER A 48 13.21 5.26 -11.27
CA SER A 48 14.16 5.15 -12.38
C SER A 48 13.67 4.29 -13.56
N ILE A 49 12.39 3.90 -13.59
CA ILE A 49 11.86 3.03 -14.67
C ILE A 49 10.93 3.78 -15.62
N SER A 50 10.97 3.39 -16.89
CA SER A 50 10.14 4.00 -17.93
C SER A 50 8.65 3.69 -17.72
N PRO A 51 7.72 4.51 -18.24
CA PRO A 51 6.28 4.26 -18.11
C PRO A 51 5.83 2.87 -18.58
N ALA A 52 6.45 2.34 -19.63
CA ALA A 52 6.15 0.99 -20.14
C ALA A 52 6.54 -0.11 -19.13
N GLU A 53 7.64 0.09 -18.40
CA GLU A 53 8.14 -0.87 -17.42
C GLU A 53 7.34 -0.83 -16.10
N ARG A 54 6.68 0.29 -15.78
CA ARG A 54 5.86 0.43 -14.56
C ARG A 54 4.70 -0.57 -14.53
N GLU A 55 4.01 -0.76 -15.65
CA GLU A 55 2.88 -1.69 -15.71
C GLU A 55 3.34 -3.16 -15.68
N VAL A 56 4.51 -3.44 -16.25
CA VAL A 56 5.17 -4.75 -16.14
C VAL A 56 5.55 -5.03 -14.68
N LEU A 57 6.13 -4.04 -13.99
CA LEU A 57 6.47 -4.14 -12.58
C LEU A 57 5.21 -4.36 -11.71
N ARG A 58 4.14 -3.61 -11.95
CA ARG A 58 2.86 -3.80 -11.26
C ARG A 58 2.31 -5.19 -11.45
N SER A 59 2.32 -5.70 -12.68
CA SER A 59 1.88 -7.07 -12.97
C SER A 59 2.71 -8.10 -12.21
N LYS A 60 4.03 -7.90 -12.10
CA LYS A 60 4.93 -8.76 -11.30
C LYS A 60 4.62 -8.67 -9.80
N VAL A 61 4.39 -7.47 -9.27
CA VAL A 61 4.05 -7.26 -7.85
C VAL A 61 2.72 -7.93 -7.52
N ILE A 62 1.68 -7.74 -8.34
CA ILE A 62 0.37 -8.37 -8.15
C ILE A 62 0.49 -9.89 -8.24
N LYS A 63 1.26 -10.42 -9.21
CA LYS A 63 1.47 -11.86 -9.34
C LYS A 63 2.19 -12.47 -8.15
N LYS A 64 3.17 -11.77 -7.58
CA LYS A 64 4.00 -12.27 -6.47
C LYS A 64 3.35 -12.10 -5.09
N TYR A 65 2.65 -10.99 -4.86
CA TYR A 65 2.17 -10.59 -3.53
C TYR A 65 0.65 -10.39 -3.46
N GLY A 66 -0.08 -10.66 -4.54
CA GLY A 66 -1.52 -10.47 -4.62
C GLY A 66 -1.94 -9.03 -4.90
N SER A 67 -3.24 -8.87 -5.19
CA SER A 67 -3.86 -7.59 -5.58
C SER A 67 -4.32 -6.73 -4.40
N LYS A 68 -4.34 -7.27 -3.18
CA LYS A 68 -4.76 -6.52 -1.99
C LYS A 68 -3.64 -5.63 -1.50
N TYR A 69 -4.01 -4.46 -1.00
CA TYR A 69 -3.10 -3.58 -0.29
C TYR A 69 -2.74 -4.15 1.08
N GLU A 70 -1.52 -3.87 1.54
CA GLU A 70 -0.96 -4.35 2.81
C GLU A 70 -1.00 -3.27 3.90
N LEU A 71 -0.81 -1.99 3.53
CA LEU A 71 -0.82 -0.82 4.42
C LEU A 71 -1.85 0.23 4.00
N ILE A 72 -2.09 0.42 2.70
CA ILE A 72 -3.04 1.43 2.22
C ILE A 72 -4.48 0.91 2.41
N ILE A 73 -5.29 1.64 3.18
CA ILE A 73 -6.72 1.42 3.24
C ILE A 73 -7.37 2.17 2.08
N PRO A 74 -7.92 1.47 1.06
CA PRO A 74 -8.55 2.14 -0.06
C PRO A 74 -9.78 2.90 0.46
N LYS A 75 -9.93 4.16 0.04
CA LYS A 75 -11.15 4.94 0.29
C LYS A 75 -12.31 4.29 -0.49
N THR A 76 -12.93 3.26 0.07
CA THR A 76 -14.09 2.62 -0.58
C THR A 76 -15.24 3.61 -0.59
N LYS A 77 -15.77 3.92 -1.77
CA LYS A 77 -17.12 4.53 -1.86
C LYS A 77 -18.09 3.54 -1.21
N PRO A 78 -18.96 3.97 -0.28
CA PRO A 78 -19.89 3.06 0.39
C PRO A 78 -20.74 2.36 -0.67
N LYS A 79 -20.75 1.01 -0.65
CA LYS A 79 -21.66 0.22 -1.49
C LYS A 79 -23.08 0.62 -1.11
N LYS A 80 -23.81 1.28 -2.01
CA LYS A 80 -25.25 1.52 -1.84
C LYS A 80 -25.93 0.17 -1.59
N ARG A 81 -26.39 -0.06 -0.35
CA ARG A 81 -27.24 -1.20 -0.03
C ARG A 81 -28.50 -1.06 -0.90
N ARG A 82 -28.69 -1.96 -1.86
CA ARG A 82 -29.99 -2.10 -2.54
C ARG A 82 -30.99 -2.53 -1.47
N SER A 83 -31.81 -1.59 -1.00
CA SER A 83 -32.94 -1.88 -0.13
C SER A 83 -33.92 -2.75 -0.91
N SER A 84 -33.95 -4.06 -0.62
CA SER A 84 -35.03 -4.92 -1.07
C SER A 84 -36.26 -4.59 -0.23
N ARG A 85 -37.12 -3.72 -0.78
CA ARG A 85 -38.44 -3.41 -0.23
C ARG A 85 -39.29 -4.68 -0.32
N LYS A 86 -39.28 -5.51 0.74
CA LYS A 86 -40.22 -6.64 0.89
C LYS A 86 -41.61 -6.04 1.06
N LYS A 87 -42.41 -6.08 0.00
CA LYS A 87 -43.85 -5.82 -0.01
C LYS A 87 -44.51 -6.96 0.78
N GLN A 88 -44.84 -6.73 2.05
CA GLN A 88 -45.74 -7.63 2.79
C GLN A 88 -47.18 -7.30 2.35
N ARG A 89 -47.91 -8.37 2.01
CA ARG A 89 -49.30 -8.40 1.56
C ARG A 89 -50.25 -8.20 2.72
#